data_AF-A0A7Y3E757-F1
#
_entry.id   AF-A0A7Y3E757-F1
#
_cell.length_a   1.000
_cell.length_b   1.000
_cell.length_c   1.000
_cell.angle_alpha   90.00
_cell.angle_beta   90.00
_cell.angle_gamma   90.00
#
_symmetry.space_group_name_H-M   'P 1'
#
loop_
_entity.id
_entity.type
_entity.pdbx_description
1 polymer ?
#
loop_
_entity_poly.entity_id
_entity_poly.type
_entity_poly.pdbx_seq_one_letter_code
_entity_poly.pdbx_strand_id
1 'polypeptide(L)'
;MYPLRRNRRLRTSEAIRSLVRETVITPDDFLVPLFIVEGKGVKEEIPSMPGYYRYSQDLLPAEVKKLWSLGLKAVLLFVKVDDSLKDNTGKEALNPDGLMQRAIKTIKNAVPDMLVMTDVALDPFSSFGHDGIVSEGKIINDHTNAVLAEMALSHAKAGADFVAPSDMMDGRIFEIRTLLEDEGFHDTGIMSYSAKYASAFYGPFRDALDSAPGFGDKKTYQMDPANRDEAIKETLMDIEEGADIVMVKPGLCYLDIVRDVRDSVDVPVAVYQVSGEYAMLKAAVEKGWLDHDSVMLEQITAIKRAGAHIIASYFAKDVVKLIS
;
A
#
# COMPACT_ATOMS: atom_id res chain seq x y z
N MET A 1 24.68 -25.49 -27.99
CA MET A 1 25.08 -26.50 -26.98
C MET A 1 26.38 -26.07 -26.31
N TYR A 2 26.66 -26.51 -25.09
CA TYR A 2 28.01 -26.39 -24.52
C TYR A 2 29.00 -27.16 -25.42
N PRO A 3 30.21 -26.64 -25.75
CA PRO A 3 30.86 -25.45 -25.20
C PRO A 3 30.61 -24.14 -25.96
N LEU A 4 29.86 -24.16 -27.07
CA LEU A 4 29.60 -22.98 -27.91
C LEU A 4 28.76 -21.92 -27.16
N ARG A 5 27.76 -22.35 -26.37
CA ARG A 5 26.95 -21.48 -25.50
C ARG A 5 27.49 -21.48 -24.07
N ARG A 6 28.03 -20.36 -23.59
CA ARG A 6 28.50 -20.16 -22.20
C ARG A 6 27.84 -18.91 -21.61
N ASN A 7 26.77 -19.10 -20.84
CA ASN A 7 26.01 -17.99 -20.26
C ASN A 7 26.83 -17.14 -19.26
N ARG A 8 27.90 -17.71 -18.68
CA ARG A 8 28.87 -16.97 -17.85
C ARG A 8 29.56 -15.82 -18.58
N ARG A 9 29.61 -15.82 -19.93
CA ARG A 9 30.16 -14.70 -20.72
C ARG A 9 29.43 -13.38 -20.45
N LEU A 10 28.13 -13.43 -20.17
CA LEU A 10 27.33 -12.24 -19.81
C LEU A 10 27.49 -11.85 -18.33
N ARG A 11 28.38 -12.51 -17.59
CA ARG A 11 28.55 -12.36 -16.14
C ARG A 11 30.01 -12.09 -15.74
N THR A 12 30.90 -11.88 -16.70
CA THR A 12 32.36 -11.79 -16.47
C THR A 12 32.81 -10.47 -15.87
N SER A 13 32.06 -9.39 -16.09
CA SER A 13 32.37 -8.05 -15.57
C SER A 13 31.08 -7.29 -15.26
N GLU A 14 31.19 -6.24 -14.46
CA GLU A 14 30.03 -5.37 -14.20
C GLU A 14 29.56 -4.66 -15.46
N ALA A 15 30.48 -4.28 -16.35
CA ALA A 15 30.14 -3.64 -17.62
C ALA A 15 29.17 -4.49 -18.48
N ILE A 16 29.46 -5.79 -18.66
CA ILE A 16 28.55 -6.65 -19.44
C ILE A 16 27.25 -6.94 -18.68
N ARG A 17 27.31 -7.11 -17.35
CA ARG A 17 26.11 -7.33 -16.53
C ARG A 17 25.15 -6.15 -16.61
N SER A 18 25.68 -4.93 -16.56
CA SER A 18 24.90 -3.70 -16.69
C SER A 18 24.24 -3.57 -18.06
N LEU A 19 24.94 -3.92 -19.16
CA LEU A 19 24.37 -3.86 -20.52
C LEU A 19 23.24 -4.88 -20.76
N VAL A 20 23.29 -6.05 -20.11
CA VAL A 20 22.28 -7.11 -20.29
C VAL A 20 21.26 -7.19 -19.15
N ARG A 21 21.26 -6.22 -18.24
CA ARG A 21 20.36 -6.20 -17.07
C ARG A 21 18.94 -5.92 -17.56
N GLU A 22 18.02 -6.82 -17.22
CA GLU A 22 16.61 -6.74 -17.64
C GLU A 22 15.77 -5.80 -16.75
N THR A 23 16.22 -5.57 -15.51
CA THR A 23 15.46 -4.82 -14.50
C THR A 23 16.33 -3.77 -13.83
N VAL A 24 15.85 -2.53 -13.80
CA VAL A 24 16.49 -1.40 -13.13
C VAL A 24 15.46 -0.77 -12.19
N ILE A 25 15.91 -0.39 -11.00
CA ILE A 25 15.11 0.34 -10.02
C ILE A 25 15.40 1.83 -10.15
N THR A 26 14.37 2.64 -10.03
CA THR A 26 14.41 4.11 -10.07
C THR A 26 13.55 4.68 -8.94
N PRO A 27 13.73 5.96 -8.57
CA PRO A 27 12.83 6.62 -7.61
C PRO A 27 11.35 6.61 -8.03
N ASP A 28 11.08 6.54 -9.33
CA ASP A 28 9.73 6.55 -9.91
C ASP A 28 8.94 5.25 -9.66
N ASP A 29 9.60 4.20 -9.18
CA ASP A 29 8.97 2.92 -8.89
C ASP A 29 8.23 2.90 -7.55
N PHE A 30 8.37 3.93 -6.70
CA PHE A 30 7.97 3.86 -5.30
C PHE A 30 6.72 4.66 -4.95
N LEU A 31 5.89 4.02 -4.11
CA LEU A 31 4.83 4.64 -3.34
C LEU A 31 5.23 4.58 -1.86
N VAL A 32 5.30 5.72 -1.16
CA VAL A 32 5.84 5.77 0.22
C VAL A 32 4.71 5.73 1.25
N PRO A 33 4.57 4.68 2.08
CA PRO A 33 3.57 4.64 3.13
C PRO A 33 3.85 5.70 4.22
N LEU A 34 2.87 6.50 4.64
CA LEU A 34 3.00 7.44 5.75
C LEU A 34 1.96 7.13 6.81
N PHE A 35 2.38 7.09 8.08
CA PHE A 35 1.49 6.92 9.23
C PHE A 35 1.28 8.27 9.91
N ILE A 36 0.03 8.69 10.04
CA ILE A 36 -0.34 9.98 10.60
C ILE A 36 -1.11 9.79 11.91
N VAL A 37 -0.76 10.59 12.91
CA VAL A 37 -1.41 10.66 14.23
C VAL A 37 -1.83 12.08 14.56
N GLU A 38 -2.68 12.23 15.57
CA GLU A 38 -3.00 13.53 16.15
C GLU A 38 -1.83 14.13 16.94
N GLY A 39 -1.97 15.42 17.28
CA GLY A 39 -1.05 16.14 18.15
C GLY A 39 -0.16 17.15 17.41
N LYS A 40 0.92 17.56 18.07
CA LYS A 40 1.87 18.56 17.57
C LYS A 40 3.30 18.17 17.93
N GLY A 41 4.21 18.20 16.97
CA GLY A 41 5.61 17.80 17.16
C GLY A 41 5.80 16.31 17.48
N VAL A 42 4.82 15.45 17.15
CA VAL A 42 4.88 14.02 17.42
C VAL A 42 5.60 13.31 16.28
N LYS A 43 6.71 12.67 16.62
CA LYS A 43 7.41 11.70 15.76
C LYS A 43 7.67 10.45 16.59
N GLU A 44 6.75 9.49 16.51
CA GLU A 44 6.77 8.29 17.34
C GLU A 44 7.31 7.10 16.54
N GLU A 45 8.34 6.42 17.04
CA GLU A 45 8.86 5.21 16.38
C GLU A 45 7.88 4.06 16.54
N ILE A 46 7.69 3.27 15.49
CA ILE A 46 6.88 2.06 15.52
C ILE A 46 7.80 0.91 15.97
N PRO A 47 7.62 0.32 17.18
CA PRO A 47 8.60 -0.61 17.73
C PRO A 47 8.82 -1.87 16.89
N SER A 48 7.76 -2.39 16.26
CA SER A 48 7.83 -3.55 15.37
C SER A 48 8.30 -3.20 13.96
N MET A 49 8.59 -1.93 13.68
CA MET A 49 9.15 -1.44 12.43
C MET A 49 10.31 -0.45 12.70
N PRO A 50 11.47 -0.94 13.19
CA PRO A 50 12.59 -0.07 13.58
C PRO A 50 12.99 0.93 12.48
N GLY A 51 13.16 2.20 12.85
CA GLY A 51 13.45 3.29 11.92
C GLY A 51 12.26 3.82 11.12
N TYR A 52 11.04 3.34 11.38
CA TYR A 52 9.80 3.87 10.80
C TYR A 52 8.94 4.56 11.86
N TYR A 53 8.21 5.61 11.48
CA TYR A 53 7.58 6.52 12.43
C TYR A 53 6.13 6.86 12.07
N ARG A 54 5.35 7.20 13.11
CA ARG A 54 4.11 7.96 13.01
C ARG A 54 4.42 9.44 13.16
N TYR A 55 3.73 10.28 12.39
CA TYR A 55 3.95 11.73 12.37
C TYR A 55 2.66 12.48 12.71
N SER A 56 2.75 13.50 13.56
CA SER A 56 1.68 14.51 13.61
C SER A 56 1.66 15.36 12.35
N GLN A 57 0.48 15.91 12.04
CA GLN A 57 0.25 16.65 10.80
C GLN A 57 1.21 17.82 10.58
N ASP A 58 1.63 18.51 11.64
CA ASP A 58 2.56 19.64 11.57
C ASP A 58 3.97 19.25 11.10
N LEU A 59 4.34 17.97 11.19
CA LEU A 59 5.61 17.46 10.69
C LEU A 59 5.54 16.96 9.23
N LEU A 60 4.34 16.73 8.70
CA LEU A 60 4.15 16.23 7.33
C LEU A 60 4.78 17.13 6.27
N PRO A 61 4.65 18.47 6.29
CA PRO A 61 5.24 19.33 5.27
C PRO A 61 6.76 19.15 5.12
N ALA A 62 7.47 18.94 6.23
CA ALA A 62 8.91 18.72 6.19
C ALA A 62 9.26 17.33 5.62
N GLU A 63 8.52 16.28 6.03
CA GLU A 63 8.74 14.93 5.54
C GLU A 63 8.44 14.83 4.03
N VAL A 64 7.30 15.35 3.55
CA VAL A 64 6.95 15.25 2.12
C VAL A 64 7.86 16.09 1.22
N LYS A 65 8.34 17.26 1.68
CA LYS A 65 9.36 18.02 0.95
C LYS A 65 10.67 17.25 0.82
N LYS A 66 11.05 16.51 1.88
CA LYS A 66 12.21 15.64 1.84
C LYS A 66 12.01 14.48 0.87
N LEU A 67 10.87 13.80 0.89
CA LEU A 67 10.55 12.75 -0.08
C LEU A 67 10.62 13.27 -1.52
N TRP A 68 9.99 14.43 -1.77
CA TRP A 68 10.02 15.07 -3.09
C TRP A 68 11.44 15.39 -3.55
N SER A 69 12.30 15.91 -2.66
CA SER A 69 13.70 16.20 -2.98
C SER A 69 14.53 14.97 -3.33
N LEU A 70 14.10 13.77 -2.92
CA LEU A 70 14.70 12.49 -3.30
C LEU A 70 14.15 11.94 -4.63
N GLY A 71 13.18 12.64 -5.26
CA GLY A 71 12.50 12.18 -6.47
C GLY A 71 11.34 11.21 -6.21
N LEU A 72 10.92 11.01 -4.95
CA LEU A 72 9.76 10.19 -4.61
C LEU A 72 8.49 11.01 -4.84
N LYS A 73 7.71 10.59 -5.84
CA LYS A 73 6.57 11.37 -6.37
C LYS A 73 5.23 11.08 -5.69
N ALA A 74 5.11 9.95 -4.99
CA ALA A 74 3.83 9.49 -4.44
C ALA A 74 3.93 9.02 -2.99
N VAL A 75 2.88 9.30 -2.22
CA VAL A 75 2.70 8.84 -0.83
C VAL A 75 1.39 8.09 -0.66
N LEU A 76 1.39 7.09 0.22
CA LEU A 76 0.20 6.32 0.60
C LEU A 76 -0.12 6.57 2.07
N LEU A 77 -1.24 7.21 2.35
CA LEU A 77 -1.56 7.67 3.70
C LEU A 77 -2.35 6.62 4.49
N PHE A 78 -1.95 6.47 5.76
CA PHE A 78 -2.65 5.70 6.77
C PHE A 78 -2.79 6.54 8.03
N VAL A 79 -3.97 6.56 8.63
CA VAL A 79 -4.22 7.33 9.86
C VAL A 79 -4.45 6.41 11.04
N LYS A 80 -3.93 6.80 12.20
CA LYS A 80 -4.30 6.21 13.49
C LYS A 80 -5.11 7.25 14.26
N VAL A 81 -6.42 7.01 14.36
CA VAL A 81 -7.33 7.86 15.14
C VAL A 81 -7.38 7.41 16.60
N ASP A 82 -7.85 8.30 17.47
CA ASP A 82 -8.09 7.99 18.88
C ASP A 82 -9.21 6.95 19.03
N ASP A 83 -9.10 6.06 20.01
CA ASP A 83 -10.09 5.00 20.24
C ASP A 83 -11.49 5.55 20.54
N SER A 84 -11.60 6.77 21.10
CA SER A 84 -12.89 7.42 21.34
C SER A 84 -13.64 7.82 20.07
N LEU A 85 -12.95 7.87 18.93
CA LEU A 85 -13.53 8.14 17.62
C LEU A 85 -13.88 6.87 16.85
N LYS A 86 -13.48 5.69 17.37
CA LYS A 86 -13.76 4.41 16.72
C LYS A 86 -15.18 3.96 17.00
N ASP A 87 -15.90 3.58 15.94
CA ASP A 87 -17.24 3.02 16.03
C ASP A 87 -17.46 1.95 14.96
N ASN A 88 -18.65 1.34 14.92
CA ASN A 88 -18.96 0.30 13.91
C ASN A 88 -19.53 0.87 12.60
N THR A 89 -19.81 2.17 12.55
CA THR A 89 -20.47 2.82 11.41
C THR A 89 -19.51 3.52 10.47
N GLY A 90 -18.27 3.75 10.90
CA GLY A 90 -17.27 4.48 10.12
C GLY A 90 -17.47 6.00 10.16
N LYS A 91 -18.14 6.56 11.19
CA LYS A 91 -18.48 7.99 11.25
C LYS A 91 -17.24 8.89 11.10
N GLU A 92 -16.15 8.57 11.78
CA GLU A 92 -14.91 9.36 11.70
C GLU A 92 -14.20 9.20 10.34
N ALA A 93 -14.38 8.08 9.65
CA ALA A 93 -13.84 7.88 8.30
C ALA A 93 -14.46 8.86 7.29
N LEU A 94 -15.73 9.24 7.51
CA LEU A 94 -16.48 10.19 6.67
C LEU A 94 -16.33 11.64 7.10
N ASN A 95 -15.64 11.92 8.20
CA ASN A 95 -15.54 13.26 8.75
C ASN A 95 -14.74 14.18 7.78
N PRO A 96 -15.34 15.25 7.21
CA PRO A 96 -14.62 16.13 6.26
C PRO A 96 -13.47 16.91 6.91
N ASP A 97 -13.52 17.01 8.24
CA ASP A 97 -12.48 17.57 9.09
C ASP A 97 -11.72 16.48 9.84
N GLY A 98 -11.79 15.21 9.43
CA GLY A 98 -11.10 14.07 10.03
C GLY A 98 -9.59 14.07 9.76
N LEU A 99 -8.86 13.20 10.47
CA LEU A 99 -7.38 13.15 10.42
C LEU A 99 -6.85 12.91 9.00
N MET A 100 -7.51 12.04 8.22
CA MET A 100 -7.11 11.72 6.84
C MET A 100 -7.27 12.93 5.93
N GLN A 101 -8.44 13.56 5.96
CA GLN A 101 -8.81 14.72 5.13
C GLN A 101 -7.90 15.92 5.41
N ARG A 102 -7.59 16.18 6.69
CA ARG A 102 -6.66 17.25 7.06
C ARG A 102 -5.21 16.93 6.65
N ALA A 103 -4.78 15.66 6.72
CA ALA A 103 -3.46 15.23 6.27
C ALA A 103 -3.29 15.38 4.74
N ILE A 104 -4.29 14.99 3.95
CA ILE A 104 -4.33 15.18 2.48
C ILE A 104 -4.12 16.66 2.14
N LYS A 105 -4.96 17.54 2.70
CA LYS A 105 -4.87 19.00 2.51
C LYS A 105 -3.50 19.54 2.89
N THR A 106 -2.94 19.07 4.00
CA THR A 106 -1.61 19.48 4.48
C THR A 106 -0.50 19.13 3.48
N ILE A 107 -0.55 17.93 2.90
CA ILE A 107 0.44 17.46 1.92
C ILE A 107 0.29 18.23 0.60
N LYS A 108 -0.93 18.33 0.06
CA LYS A 108 -1.18 19.08 -1.19
C LYS A 108 -0.80 20.56 -1.07
N ASN A 109 -0.98 21.18 0.10
CA ASN A 109 -0.51 22.54 0.35
C ASN A 109 1.01 22.66 0.40
N ALA A 110 1.71 21.62 0.88
CA ALA A 110 3.17 21.64 1.04
C ALA A 110 3.92 21.30 -0.26
N VAL A 111 3.39 20.35 -1.05
CA VAL A 111 3.93 19.89 -2.34
C VAL A 111 2.75 19.57 -3.26
N PRO A 112 2.20 20.56 -4.00
CA PRO A 112 1.01 20.37 -4.83
C PRO A 112 1.11 19.26 -5.87
N ASP A 113 2.30 19.05 -6.42
CA ASP A 113 2.58 18.05 -7.47
C ASP A 113 2.81 16.64 -6.93
N MET A 114 2.86 16.46 -5.60
CA MET A 114 2.96 15.13 -5.02
C MET A 114 1.63 14.39 -5.17
N LEU A 115 1.69 13.16 -5.69
CA LEU A 115 0.54 12.26 -5.75
C LEU A 115 0.24 11.74 -4.35
N VAL A 116 -0.98 12.01 -3.90
CA VAL A 116 -1.51 11.55 -2.61
C VAL A 116 -2.48 10.41 -2.88
N MET A 117 -2.08 9.21 -2.47
CA MET A 117 -2.93 8.02 -2.45
C MET A 117 -3.41 7.79 -1.02
N THR A 118 -4.70 7.50 -0.83
CA THR A 118 -5.28 7.32 0.51
C THR A 118 -5.85 5.92 0.66
N ASP A 119 -5.57 5.26 1.78
CA ASP A 119 -6.23 4.02 2.14
C ASP A 119 -7.74 4.23 2.36
N VAL A 120 -8.56 3.33 1.80
CA VAL A 120 -10.01 3.29 2.00
C VAL A 120 -10.35 1.93 2.60
N ALA A 121 -10.51 1.90 3.92
CA ALA A 121 -10.88 0.74 4.73
C ALA A 121 -11.33 1.22 6.12
N LEU A 122 -12.22 0.47 6.78
CA LEU A 122 -12.72 0.88 8.10
C LEU A 122 -11.85 0.41 9.27
N ASP A 123 -10.82 -0.42 9.08
CA ASP A 123 -10.06 -0.99 10.20
C ASP A 123 -9.42 0.03 11.16
N PRO A 124 -8.95 1.22 10.72
CA PRO A 124 -8.41 2.22 11.65
C PRO A 124 -9.51 2.95 12.43
N PHE A 125 -10.75 2.93 11.94
CA PHE A 125 -11.92 3.64 12.48
C PHE A 125 -12.91 2.70 13.18
N SER A 126 -12.72 1.39 13.03
CA SER A 126 -13.61 0.37 13.54
C SER A 126 -13.34 0.08 15.01
N SER A 127 -14.37 0.11 15.85
CA SER A 127 -14.26 -0.38 17.23
C SER A 127 -14.00 -1.89 17.32
N PHE A 128 -14.13 -2.62 16.20
CA PHE A 128 -13.83 -4.04 16.08
C PHE A 128 -12.54 -4.35 15.30
N GLY A 129 -11.86 -3.36 14.72
CA GLY A 129 -10.62 -3.56 13.94
C GLY A 129 -10.79 -4.35 12.63
N HIS A 130 -12.02 -4.51 12.14
CA HIS A 130 -12.32 -5.11 10.83
C HIS A 130 -12.46 -4.04 9.75
N ASP A 131 -12.19 -4.44 8.50
CA ASP A 131 -12.17 -3.55 7.33
C ASP A 131 -13.59 -3.04 6.95
N GLY A 132 -14.64 -3.62 7.54
CA GLY A 132 -16.04 -3.30 7.28
C GLY A 132 -16.95 -3.32 8.52
N ILE A 133 -18.22 -2.99 8.30
CA ILE A 133 -19.28 -2.94 9.33
C ILE A 133 -19.57 -4.36 9.84
N VAL A 134 -19.63 -4.51 11.15
CA VAL A 134 -19.95 -5.79 11.80
C VAL A 134 -21.42 -5.84 12.19
N SER A 135 -22.13 -6.91 11.84
CA SER A 135 -23.46 -7.23 12.35
C SER A 135 -23.56 -8.71 12.67
N GLU A 136 -24.05 -9.05 13.86
CA GLU A 136 -24.18 -10.45 14.33
C GLU A 136 -22.88 -11.27 14.18
N GLY A 137 -21.72 -10.63 14.40
CA GLY A 137 -20.40 -11.26 14.28
C GLY A 137 -19.93 -11.51 12.85
N LYS A 138 -20.63 -10.97 11.84
CA LYS A 138 -20.25 -11.03 10.43
C LYS A 138 -19.89 -9.65 9.90
N ILE A 139 -18.93 -9.60 8.99
CA ILE A 139 -18.59 -8.39 8.24
C ILE A 139 -19.59 -8.29 7.08
N ILE A 140 -20.31 -7.17 7.00
CA ILE A 140 -21.41 -6.98 6.06
C ILE A 140 -20.91 -6.29 4.80
N ASN A 141 -20.99 -6.97 3.65
CA ASN A 141 -20.46 -6.51 2.37
C ASN A 141 -21.09 -5.20 1.88
N ASP A 142 -22.35 -5.24 1.44
CA ASP A 142 -22.96 -4.15 0.66
C ASP A 142 -23.10 -2.86 1.46
N HIS A 143 -23.44 -2.96 2.75
CA HIS A 143 -23.52 -1.78 3.62
C HIS A 143 -22.13 -1.18 3.89
N THR A 144 -21.07 -2.00 3.90
CA THR A 144 -19.70 -1.49 3.98
C THR A 144 -19.34 -0.75 2.70
N ASN A 145 -19.67 -1.27 1.52
CA ASN A 145 -19.39 -0.62 0.23
C ASN A 145 -19.94 0.81 0.17
N ALA A 146 -21.19 1.02 0.60
CA ALA A 146 -21.79 2.34 0.64
C ALA A 146 -21.00 3.33 1.51
N VAL A 147 -20.50 2.89 2.67
CA VAL A 147 -19.66 3.72 3.55
C VAL A 147 -18.27 3.96 2.93
N LEU A 148 -17.68 2.96 2.29
CA LEU A 148 -16.38 3.10 1.62
C LEU A 148 -16.43 4.05 0.43
N ALA A 149 -17.54 4.07 -0.33
CA ALA A 149 -17.77 5.04 -1.40
C ALA A 149 -17.79 6.48 -0.87
N GLU A 150 -18.56 6.74 0.19
CA GLU A 150 -18.61 8.06 0.83
C GLU A 150 -17.24 8.45 1.43
N MET A 151 -16.50 7.49 1.97
CA MET A 151 -15.13 7.69 2.48
C MET A 151 -14.19 8.11 1.35
N ALA A 152 -14.19 7.38 0.24
CA ALA A 152 -13.41 7.69 -0.95
C ALA A 152 -13.74 9.09 -1.51
N LEU A 153 -15.03 9.42 -1.61
CA LEU A 153 -15.50 10.74 -2.01
C LEU A 153 -14.99 11.84 -1.07
N SER A 154 -14.98 11.61 0.24
CA SER A 154 -14.46 12.56 1.22
C SER A 154 -12.95 12.82 1.04
N HIS A 155 -12.19 11.79 0.65
CA HIS A 155 -10.76 11.91 0.36
C HIS A 155 -10.51 12.68 -0.93
N ALA A 156 -11.29 12.39 -1.98
CA ALA A 156 -11.26 13.13 -3.24
C ALA A 156 -11.59 14.62 -3.03
N LYS A 157 -12.64 14.93 -2.25
CA LYS A 157 -13.01 16.29 -1.83
C LYS A 157 -11.89 17.00 -1.04
N ALA A 158 -11.03 16.25 -0.35
CA ALA A 158 -9.87 16.79 0.36
C ALA A 158 -8.64 17.01 -0.54
N GLY A 159 -8.65 16.50 -1.77
CA GLY A 159 -7.58 16.66 -2.76
C GLY A 159 -6.70 15.42 -2.96
N ALA A 160 -7.17 14.22 -2.58
CA ALA A 160 -6.47 12.98 -2.93
C ALA A 160 -6.51 12.76 -4.44
N ASP A 161 -5.37 12.35 -5.00
CA ASP A 161 -5.25 12.06 -6.43
C ASP A 161 -5.74 10.63 -6.74
N PHE A 162 -5.50 9.69 -5.81
CA PHE A 162 -6.02 8.32 -5.87
C PHE A 162 -6.62 7.90 -4.54
N VAL A 163 -7.69 7.10 -4.61
CA VAL A 163 -8.18 6.30 -3.48
C VAL A 163 -7.72 4.85 -3.66
N ALA A 164 -7.37 4.19 -2.57
CA ALA A 164 -6.80 2.85 -2.60
C ALA A 164 -7.59 1.91 -1.67
N PRO A 165 -8.74 1.38 -2.13
CA PRO A 165 -9.62 0.53 -1.33
C PRO A 165 -8.92 -0.77 -0.96
N SER A 166 -8.68 -0.96 0.33
CA SER A 166 -7.93 -2.10 0.85
C SER A 166 -8.80 -3.11 1.58
N ASP A 167 -10.11 -2.90 1.62
CA ASP A 167 -11.11 -3.61 2.43
C ASP A 167 -11.42 -5.05 2.00
N MET A 168 -11.25 -5.39 0.71
CA MET A 168 -11.60 -6.69 0.11
C MET A 168 -13.09 -7.04 0.15
N MET A 169 -13.99 -6.06 0.09
CA MET A 169 -15.42 -6.32 -0.14
C MET A 169 -15.70 -6.57 -1.63
N ASP A 170 -16.69 -7.41 -1.92
CA ASP A 170 -17.12 -7.65 -3.30
C ASP A 170 -17.86 -6.41 -3.83
N GLY A 171 -17.52 -5.93 -5.03
CA GLY A 171 -18.22 -4.83 -5.70
C GLY A 171 -17.89 -3.41 -5.21
N ARG A 172 -16.96 -3.23 -4.25
CA ARG A 172 -16.61 -1.89 -3.74
C ARG A 172 -16.03 -0.98 -4.81
N ILE A 173 -15.33 -1.52 -5.80
CA ILE A 173 -14.68 -0.70 -6.84
C ILE A 173 -15.77 -0.05 -7.70
N PHE A 174 -16.78 -0.81 -8.08
CA PHE A 174 -17.93 -0.29 -8.82
C PHE A 174 -18.68 0.80 -8.04
N GLU A 175 -18.96 0.56 -6.76
CA GLU A 175 -19.67 1.53 -5.90
C GLU A 175 -18.86 2.84 -5.75
N ILE A 176 -17.55 2.73 -5.49
CA ILE A 176 -16.65 3.88 -5.35
C ILE A 176 -16.54 4.64 -6.68
N ARG A 177 -16.28 3.95 -7.79
CA ARG A 177 -16.16 4.56 -9.12
C ARG A 177 -17.45 5.28 -9.49
N THR A 178 -18.60 4.63 -9.32
CA THR A 178 -19.92 5.23 -9.64
C THR A 178 -20.14 6.52 -8.87
N LEU A 179 -19.90 6.51 -7.54
CA LEU A 179 -20.10 7.71 -6.73
C LEU A 179 -19.11 8.83 -7.10
N LEU A 180 -17.85 8.52 -7.39
CA LEU A 180 -16.87 9.52 -7.86
C LEU A 180 -17.29 10.14 -9.20
N GLU A 181 -17.78 9.35 -10.15
CA GLU A 181 -18.30 9.84 -11.43
C GLU A 181 -19.53 10.75 -11.23
N ASP A 182 -20.50 10.31 -10.43
CA ASP A 182 -21.75 11.03 -10.18
C ASP A 182 -21.50 12.39 -9.49
N GLU A 183 -20.49 12.47 -8.62
CA GLU A 183 -20.10 13.69 -7.91
C GLU A 183 -19.07 14.55 -8.67
N GLY A 184 -18.70 14.15 -9.89
CA GLY A 184 -17.84 14.92 -10.80
C GLY A 184 -16.33 14.80 -10.53
N PHE A 185 -15.88 13.78 -9.81
CA PHE A 185 -14.48 13.47 -9.53
C PHE A 185 -13.86 12.52 -10.58
N HIS A 186 -14.07 12.82 -11.85
CA HIS A 186 -13.67 11.98 -12.99
C HIS A 186 -12.16 11.67 -13.04
N ASP A 187 -11.31 12.61 -12.58
CA ASP A 187 -9.85 12.47 -12.60
C ASP A 187 -9.28 11.79 -11.35
N THR A 188 -10.10 11.48 -10.35
CA THR A 188 -9.65 10.73 -9.16
C THR A 188 -9.52 9.25 -9.52
N GLY A 189 -8.30 8.73 -9.39
CA GLY A 189 -8.00 7.34 -9.72
C GLY A 189 -8.30 6.35 -8.59
N ILE A 190 -8.45 5.08 -8.94
CA ILE A 190 -8.64 3.97 -8.00
C ILE A 190 -7.48 2.99 -8.13
N MET A 191 -6.72 2.80 -7.04
CA MET A 191 -5.72 1.74 -6.91
C MET A 191 -6.29 0.61 -6.07
N SER A 192 -6.90 -0.38 -6.72
CA SER A 192 -7.54 -1.50 -6.03
C SER A 192 -6.52 -2.44 -5.39
N TYR A 193 -6.72 -2.81 -4.13
CA TYR A 193 -6.06 -3.97 -3.51
C TYR A 193 -6.70 -5.28 -3.97
N SER A 194 -6.72 -5.51 -5.28
CA SER A 194 -7.45 -6.61 -5.90
C SER A 194 -7.10 -8.00 -5.39
N ALA A 195 -5.83 -8.25 -5.08
CA ALA A 195 -5.37 -9.53 -4.57
C ALA A 195 -4.71 -9.33 -3.21
N LYS A 196 -5.51 -9.05 -2.18
CA LYS A 196 -5.08 -8.94 -0.77
C LYS A 196 -5.39 -10.23 -0.02
N TYR A 197 -4.33 -10.91 0.39
CA TYR A 197 -4.38 -12.21 1.05
C TYR A 197 -4.54 -12.11 2.58
N ALA A 198 -5.16 -13.12 3.19
CA ALA A 198 -5.26 -13.30 4.64
C ALA A 198 -3.90 -13.69 5.23
N SER A 199 -2.98 -12.73 5.29
CA SER A 199 -1.57 -12.97 5.57
C SER A 199 -1.16 -12.75 7.03
N ALA A 200 -0.21 -13.58 7.50
CA ALA A 200 0.46 -13.41 8.79
C ALA A 200 1.52 -12.28 8.80
N PHE A 201 1.86 -11.72 7.63
CA PHE A 201 2.90 -10.67 7.51
C PHE A 201 2.41 -9.27 7.94
N TYR A 202 1.13 -9.11 8.32
CA TYR A 202 0.56 -7.80 8.65
C TYR A 202 0.74 -7.38 10.12
N GLY A 203 1.32 -8.23 10.97
CA GLY A 203 1.48 -7.95 12.41
C GLY A 203 2.04 -6.55 12.70
N PRO A 204 3.22 -6.18 12.17
CA PRO A 204 3.80 -4.87 12.46
C PRO A 204 2.98 -3.66 11.96
N PHE A 205 2.18 -3.82 10.90
CA PHE A 205 1.26 -2.78 10.42
C PHE A 205 0.08 -2.61 11.37
N ARG A 206 -0.47 -3.72 11.89
CA ARG A 206 -1.54 -3.67 12.89
C ARG A 206 -1.08 -2.98 14.17
N ASP A 207 0.18 -3.21 14.58
CA ASP A 207 0.78 -2.44 15.67
C ASP A 207 0.93 -0.95 15.31
N ALA A 208 1.30 -0.65 14.06
CA ALA A 208 1.44 0.73 13.58
C ALA A 208 0.12 1.52 13.66
N LEU A 209 -1.03 0.90 13.44
CA LEU A 209 -2.34 1.57 13.48
C LEU A 209 -3.18 1.29 14.72
N ASP A 210 -2.78 0.33 15.56
CA ASP A 210 -3.62 -0.21 16.63
C ASP A 210 -4.98 -0.72 16.10
N SER A 211 -4.89 -1.50 15.01
CA SER A 211 -6.03 -1.99 14.22
C SER A 211 -6.10 -3.52 14.12
N ALA A 212 -5.53 -4.22 15.10
CA ALA A 212 -5.72 -5.66 15.20
C ALA A 212 -7.22 -5.99 15.36
N PRO A 213 -7.75 -7.03 14.69
CA PRO A 213 -9.15 -7.43 14.87
C PRO A 213 -9.45 -7.70 16.35
N GLY A 214 -10.51 -7.09 16.86
CA GLY A 214 -11.00 -7.30 18.22
C GLY A 214 -11.59 -8.70 18.43
N PHE A 215 -11.95 -9.38 17.34
CA PHE A 215 -12.35 -10.80 17.33
C PHE A 215 -11.98 -11.47 16.01
N GLY A 216 -11.96 -12.81 16.00
CA GLY A 216 -11.81 -13.62 14.80
C GLY A 216 -10.53 -13.35 14.00
N ASP A 217 -10.63 -13.50 12.68
CA ASP A 217 -9.60 -13.15 11.72
C ASP A 217 -10.23 -12.46 10.49
N LYS A 218 -9.42 -12.18 9.46
CA LYS A 218 -9.86 -11.49 8.23
C LYS A 218 -10.14 -12.47 7.07
N LYS A 219 -10.21 -13.79 7.32
CA LYS A 219 -10.32 -14.83 6.28
C LYS A 219 -11.68 -14.92 5.58
N THR A 220 -12.69 -14.22 6.08
CA THR A 220 -14.02 -14.22 5.44
C THR A 220 -14.12 -13.23 4.28
N TYR A 221 -13.05 -12.48 3.97
CA TYR A 221 -12.99 -11.52 2.87
C TYR A 221 -11.57 -11.41 2.26
N GLN A 222 -10.50 -11.49 3.06
CA GLN A 222 -9.15 -11.60 2.50
C GLN A 222 -8.91 -13.00 1.95
N MET A 223 -8.21 -13.07 0.81
CA MET A 223 -8.02 -14.31 0.05
C MET A 223 -7.24 -15.38 0.82
N ASP A 224 -7.50 -16.65 0.55
CA ASP A 224 -6.69 -17.76 1.08
C ASP A 224 -5.30 -17.75 0.42
N PRO A 225 -4.18 -17.71 1.19
CA PRO A 225 -2.81 -17.83 0.67
C PRO A 225 -2.56 -19.01 -0.27
N ALA A 226 -3.38 -20.06 -0.22
CA ALA A 226 -3.28 -21.22 -1.10
C ALA A 226 -3.82 -20.97 -2.54
N ASN A 227 -4.55 -19.87 -2.76
CA ASN A 227 -5.27 -19.63 -4.00
C ASN A 227 -4.48 -18.73 -4.96
N ARG A 228 -4.26 -19.25 -6.17
CA ARG A 228 -3.57 -18.55 -7.26
C ARG A 228 -4.54 -18.04 -8.31
N ASP A 229 -5.39 -18.92 -8.83
CA ASP A 229 -6.33 -18.58 -9.93
C ASP A 229 -7.39 -17.56 -9.49
N GLU A 230 -7.75 -17.57 -8.20
CA GLU A 230 -8.68 -16.60 -7.59
C GLU A 230 -8.15 -15.17 -7.72
N ALA A 231 -6.83 -14.94 -7.57
CA ALA A 231 -6.25 -13.60 -7.66
C ALA A 231 -6.46 -12.98 -9.03
N ILE A 232 -6.30 -13.79 -10.09
CA ILE A 232 -6.52 -13.32 -11.46
C ILE A 232 -7.99 -12.94 -11.65
N LYS A 233 -8.91 -13.75 -11.11
CA LYS A 233 -10.35 -13.48 -11.19
C LYS A 233 -10.73 -12.19 -10.46
N GLU A 234 -10.31 -12.02 -9.21
CA GLU A 234 -10.54 -10.80 -8.42
C GLU A 234 -10.00 -9.55 -9.14
N THR A 235 -8.77 -9.64 -9.64
CA THR A 235 -8.15 -8.54 -10.38
C THR A 235 -8.92 -8.18 -11.65
N LEU A 236 -9.38 -9.15 -12.44
CA LEU A 236 -10.14 -8.88 -13.65
C LEU A 236 -11.49 -8.24 -13.33
N MET A 237 -12.17 -8.68 -12.27
CA MET A 237 -13.44 -8.09 -11.81
C MET A 237 -13.24 -6.62 -11.41
N ASP A 238 -12.23 -6.32 -10.61
CA ASP A 238 -11.93 -4.93 -10.23
C ASP A 238 -11.63 -4.01 -11.43
N ILE A 239 -10.97 -4.55 -12.47
CA ILE A 239 -10.71 -3.81 -13.71
C ILE A 239 -12.02 -3.53 -14.45
N GLU A 240 -12.90 -4.53 -14.57
CA GLU A 240 -14.24 -4.36 -15.18
C GLU A 240 -15.08 -3.32 -14.42
N GLU A 241 -14.90 -3.22 -13.10
CA GLU A 241 -15.55 -2.26 -12.22
C GLU A 241 -14.95 -0.84 -12.27
N GLY A 242 -13.77 -0.66 -12.89
CA GLY A 242 -13.17 0.64 -13.13
C GLY A 242 -11.94 0.98 -12.29
N ALA A 243 -11.19 -0.01 -11.80
CA ALA A 243 -9.88 0.21 -11.20
C ALA A 243 -8.83 0.63 -12.24
N ASP A 244 -8.08 1.69 -11.95
CA ASP A 244 -7.02 2.23 -12.81
C ASP A 244 -5.67 1.53 -12.59
N ILE A 245 -5.46 1.06 -11.36
CA ILE A 245 -4.26 0.34 -10.91
C ILE A 245 -4.72 -0.83 -10.05
N VAL A 246 -4.09 -2.00 -10.21
CA VAL A 246 -4.40 -3.19 -9.41
C VAL A 246 -3.20 -3.59 -8.57
N MET A 247 -3.43 -4.03 -7.33
CA MET A 247 -2.38 -4.35 -6.38
C MET A 247 -2.44 -5.79 -5.87
N VAL A 248 -1.26 -6.41 -5.75
CA VAL A 248 -1.03 -7.65 -5.00
C VAL A 248 -0.44 -7.32 -3.62
N LYS A 249 -0.99 -7.92 -2.57
CA LYS A 249 -0.53 -7.74 -1.18
C LYS A 249 -0.69 -9.05 -0.38
N PRO A 250 0.36 -9.57 0.30
CA PRO A 250 1.75 -9.11 0.40
C PRO A 250 2.59 -9.16 -0.89
N GLY A 251 3.87 -8.79 -0.80
CA GLY A 251 4.78 -8.70 -1.94
C GLY A 251 5.65 -9.95 -2.11
N LEU A 252 6.68 -10.10 -1.28
CA LEU A 252 7.77 -11.05 -1.49
C LEU A 252 7.32 -12.53 -1.58
N CYS A 253 6.32 -12.92 -0.81
CA CYS A 253 5.79 -14.29 -0.80
C CYS A 253 4.72 -14.56 -1.87
N TYR A 254 4.40 -13.57 -2.71
CA TYR A 254 3.37 -13.66 -3.76
C TYR A 254 3.89 -13.15 -5.12
N LEU A 255 5.21 -13.22 -5.36
CA LEU A 255 5.82 -12.76 -6.62
C LEU A 255 5.35 -13.56 -7.85
N ASP A 256 4.95 -14.81 -7.65
CA ASP A 256 4.27 -15.62 -8.65
C ASP A 256 2.92 -15.00 -9.03
N ILE A 257 2.12 -14.58 -8.05
CA ILE A 257 0.84 -13.89 -8.29
C ILE A 257 1.06 -12.56 -9.01
N VAL A 258 2.08 -11.78 -8.62
CA VAL A 258 2.46 -10.54 -9.32
C VAL A 258 2.76 -10.81 -10.80
N ARG A 259 3.47 -11.90 -11.09
CA ARG A 259 3.79 -12.28 -12.47
C ARG A 259 2.53 -12.67 -13.24
N ASP A 260 1.67 -13.49 -12.67
CA ASP A 260 0.44 -13.94 -13.32
C ASP A 260 -0.53 -12.79 -13.59
N VAL A 261 -0.73 -11.91 -12.62
CA VAL A 261 -1.53 -10.69 -12.80
C VAL A 261 -0.92 -9.84 -13.91
N ARG A 262 0.40 -9.59 -13.88
CA ARG A 262 1.07 -8.79 -14.92
C ARG A 262 0.94 -9.39 -16.32
N ASP A 263 0.92 -10.72 -16.45
CA ASP A 263 0.72 -11.41 -17.73
C ASP A 263 -0.75 -11.41 -18.19
N SER A 264 -1.70 -11.16 -17.29
CA SER A 264 -3.13 -11.28 -17.56
C SER A 264 -3.84 -9.94 -17.76
N VAL A 265 -3.18 -8.81 -17.46
CA VAL A 265 -3.82 -7.49 -17.47
C VAL A 265 -2.99 -6.43 -18.21
N ASP A 266 -3.70 -5.47 -18.79
CA ASP A 266 -3.10 -4.33 -19.50
C ASP A 266 -2.95 -3.08 -18.63
N VAL A 267 -3.53 -3.07 -17.43
CA VAL A 267 -3.41 -1.97 -16.46
C VAL A 267 -2.10 -2.04 -15.66
N PRO A 268 -1.66 -0.91 -15.05
CA PRO A 268 -0.54 -0.91 -14.11
C PRO A 268 -0.78 -1.83 -12.91
N VAL A 269 0.27 -2.57 -12.55
CA VAL A 269 0.30 -3.47 -11.39
C VAL A 269 1.15 -2.86 -10.27
N ALA A 270 0.56 -2.66 -9.10
CA ALA A 270 1.24 -2.28 -7.87
C ALA A 270 1.50 -3.50 -6.98
N VAL A 271 2.50 -3.41 -6.11
CA VAL A 271 2.81 -4.44 -5.11
C VAL A 271 3.13 -3.79 -3.79
N TYR A 272 2.63 -4.36 -2.70
CA TYR A 272 2.96 -3.90 -1.36
C TYR A 272 4.02 -4.79 -0.72
N GLN A 273 5.25 -4.28 -0.52
CA GLN A 273 6.23 -4.91 0.37
C GLN A 273 5.84 -4.60 1.83
N VAL A 274 5.17 -5.54 2.48
CA VAL A 274 4.43 -5.23 3.70
C VAL A 274 5.31 -5.16 4.94
N SER A 275 4.70 -4.73 6.04
CA SER A 275 5.39 -4.39 7.28
C SER A 275 6.18 -5.56 7.88
N GLY A 276 5.65 -6.79 7.77
CA GLY A 276 6.35 -8.00 8.19
C GLY A 276 7.58 -8.32 7.34
N GLU A 277 7.53 -8.06 6.03
CA GLU A 277 8.68 -8.24 5.14
C GLU A 277 9.80 -7.25 5.49
N TYR A 278 9.43 -5.99 5.77
CA TYR A 278 10.34 -4.96 6.29
C TYR A 278 10.96 -5.37 7.64
N ALA A 279 10.11 -5.73 8.60
CA ALA A 279 10.54 -6.08 9.95
C ALA A 279 11.43 -7.35 9.98
N MET A 280 11.13 -8.34 9.14
CA MET A 280 11.97 -9.55 9.00
C MET A 280 13.40 -9.20 8.61
N LEU A 281 13.59 -8.30 7.64
CA LEU A 281 14.94 -7.90 7.24
C LEU A 281 15.62 -7.09 8.36
N LYS A 282 14.94 -6.11 8.96
CA LYS A 282 15.49 -5.34 10.08
C LYS A 282 15.96 -6.25 11.23
N ALA A 283 15.13 -7.20 11.64
CA ALA A 283 15.46 -8.14 12.71
C ALA A 283 16.65 -9.06 12.38
N ALA A 284 16.77 -9.53 11.12
CA ALA A 284 17.90 -10.34 10.70
C ALA A 284 19.22 -9.53 10.64
N VAL A 285 19.14 -8.27 10.22
CA VAL A 285 20.27 -7.32 10.19
C VAL A 285 20.76 -6.99 11.59
N GLU A 286 19.86 -6.73 12.54
CA GLU A 286 20.21 -6.46 13.95
C GLU A 286 21.01 -7.60 14.59
N LYS A 287 20.80 -8.85 14.12
CA LYS A 287 21.54 -10.03 14.56
C LYS A 287 22.82 -10.29 13.75
N GLY A 288 23.12 -9.45 12.76
CA GLY A 288 24.26 -9.60 11.85
C GLY A 288 24.15 -10.80 10.90
N TRP A 289 22.94 -11.30 10.64
CA TRP A 289 22.74 -12.47 9.77
C TRP A 289 22.72 -12.12 8.29
N LEU A 290 22.25 -10.92 7.96
CA LEU A 290 22.12 -10.41 6.61
C LEU A 290 22.73 -9.01 6.49
N ASP A 291 23.27 -8.72 5.32
CA ASP A 291 23.64 -7.36 4.93
C ASP A 291 22.36 -6.60 4.52
N HIS A 292 22.10 -5.47 5.18
CA HIS A 292 20.86 -4.72 5.02
C HIS A 292 20.66 -4.25 3.58
N ASP A 293 21.64 -3.51 3.05
CA ASP A 293 21.50 -2.81 1.78
C ASP A 293 21.43 -3.79 0.61
N SER A 294 22.24 -4.84 0.64
CA SER A 294 22.23 -5.88 -0.40
C SER A 294 20.90 -6.62 -0.46
N VAL A 295 20.37 -7.07 0.68
CA VAL A 295 19.12 -7.85 0.70
C VAL A 295 17.90 -6.95 0.42
N MET A 296 17.91 -5.72 0.93
CA MET A 296 16.86 -4.74 0.63
C MET A 296 16.77 -4.50 -0.89
N LEU A 297 17.89 -4.20 -1.56
CA LEU A 297 17.93 -4.00 -3.00
C LEU A 297 17.52 -5.26 -3.78
N GLU A 298 17.92 -6.45 -3.30
CA GLU A 298 17.53 -7.72 -3.90
C GLU A 298 16.02 -7.99 -3.82
N GLN A 299 15.39 -7.73 -2.66
CA GLN A 299 13.95 -7.85 -2.48
C GLN A 299 13.17 -6.92 -3.42
N ILE A 300 13.56 -5.64 -3.48
CA ILE A 300 12.91 -4.66 -4.37
C ILE A 300 13.12 -5.03 -5.84
N THR A 301 14.33 -5.47 -6.21
CA THR A 301 14.62 -5.96 -7.57
C THR A 301 13.75 -7.17 -7.91
N ALA A 302 13.52 -8.09 -6.96
CA ALA A 302 12.65 -9.24 -7.18
C ALA A 302 11.20 -8.82 -7.43
N ILE A 303 10.67 -7.85 -6.67
CA ILE A 303 9.33 -7.28 -6.88
C ILE A 303 9.20 -6.62 -8.25
N LYS A 304 10.17 -5.76 -8.63
CA LYS A 304 10.16 -5.12 -9.95
C LYS A 304 10.24 -6.15 -11.08
N ARG A 305 11.17 -7.12 -10.97
CA ARG A 305 11.36 -8.18 -11.97
C ARG A 305 10.10 -9.04 -12.14
N ALA A 306 9.33 -9.26 -11.07
CA ALA A 306 8.08 -10.01 -11.15
C ALA A 306 7.04 -9.30 -12.02
N GLY A 307 7.07 -7.97 -12.13
CA GLY A 307 6.19 -7.22 -13.02
C GLY A 307 5.58 -5.95 -12.43
N ALA A 308 5.97 -5.57 -11.20
CA ALA A 308 5.44 -4.38 -10.54
C ALA A 308 5.84 -3.10 -11.29
N HIS A 309 4.85 -2.23 -11.53
CA HIS A 309 5.08 -0.85 -11.96
C HIS A 309 5.31 0.04 -10.74
N ILE A 310 4.54 -0.18 -9.67
CA ILE A 310 4.57 0.60 -8.43
C ILE A 310 4.86 -0.33 -7.27
N ILE A 311 5.73 0.09 -6.35
CA ILE A 311 6.12 -0.66 -5.17
C ILE A 311 5.82 0.20 -3.94
N ALA A 312 4.77 -0.16 -3.20
CA ALA A 312 4.53 0.39 -1.88
C ALA A 312 5.54 -0.22 -0.90
N SER A 313 6.51 0.58 -0.43
CA SER A 313 7.61 0.07 0.39
C SER A 313 8.06 1.05 1.46
N TYR A 314 8.25 0.53 2.66
CA TYR A 314 8.87 1.24 3.79
C TYR A 314 10.37 1.50 3.60
N PHE A 315 11.01 0.76 2.67
CA PHE A 315 12.43 0.94 2.31
C PHE A 315 12.65 1.99 1.22
N ALA A 316 11.60 2.61 0.66
CA ALA A 316 11.72 3.52 -0.48
C ALA A 316 12.81 4.60 -0.30
N LYS A 317 12.83 5.27 0.86
CA LYS A 317 13.85 6.29 1.19
C LYS A 317 15.26 5.72 1.23
N ASP A 318 15.44 4.48 1.68
CA ASP A 318 16.76 3.87 1.84
C ASP A 318 17.27 3.36 0.50
N VAL A 319 16.39 2.76 -0.32
CA VAL A 319 16.72 2.35 -1.69
C VAL A 319 17.16 3.55 -2.53
N VAL A 320 16.37 4.63 -2.51
CA VAL A 320 16.67 5.82 -3.33
C VAL A 320 18.04 6.42 -3.00
N LYS A 321 18.43 6.48 -1.72
CA LYS A 321 19.76 6.97 -1.32
C LYS A 321 20.92 6.10 -1.83
N LEU A 322 20.69 4.82 -2.09
CA LEU A 322 21.73 3.90 -2.56
C LEU A 322 21.88 3.91 -4.08
N ILE A 323 20.81 4.23 -4.82
CA ILE A 323 20.80 4.23 -6.28
C ILE A 323 20.98 5.62 -6.91
N SER A 324 20.92 6.68 -6.08
CA SER A 324 21.13 8.07 -6.52
C SER A 324 22.61 8.46 -6.54
#